data_AF-A0A961H7A7-F1
#
_entry.id   AF-A0A961H7A7-F1
#
_cell.length_a   1.000
_cell.length_b   1.000
_cell.length_c   1.000
_cell.angle_alpha   90.00
_cell.angle_beta   90.00
_cell.angle_gamma   90.00
#
_symmetry.space_group_name_H-M   'P 1'
#
loop_
_entity.id
_entity.type
_entity.pdbx_description
1 polymer ?
#
loop_
_entity_poly.entity_id
_entity_poly.type
_entity_poly.pdbx_seq_one_letter_code
_entity_poly.pdbx_strand_id
1 'polypeptide(L)'
;GFFAGFSAGTGLISAITGDAVLATPLGWILGLVLAVVFATFAYLYYSVAIVMAMSSIGFMLGGALMTALGVPWNWAIAIVGILVGVAFAFAGIVSNLPRVVLVVVSAIGGATAIVGGLMLFGSTLDTEDFSRAVITETINDSWGWWLLYAVLTIAGIMTQSAIASTEDELRAAWMSVDQN
;
A
#
# COMPACT_ATOMS: atom_id res chain seq x y z
N GLY A 1 8.14 3.84 -6.78
CA GLY A 1 9.30 4.01 -7.67
C GLY A 1 10.09 5.24 -7.29
N PHE A 2 9.55 6.42 -7.59
CA PHE A 2 10.25 7.71 -7.43
C PHE A 2 11.00 7.89 -6.10
N PHE A 3 10.30 7.88 -4.97
CA PHE A 3 10.92 8.10 -3.66
C PHE A 3 11.98 7.04 -3.31
N ALA A 4 11.74 5.77 -3.64
CA ALA A 4 12.72 4.71 -3.44
C ALA A 4 13.98 4.92 -4.29
N GLY A 5 13.82 5.30 -5.56
CA GLY A 5 14.94 5.64 -6.45
C GLY A 5 15.69 6.90 -5.99
N PHE A 6 14.97 7.90 -5.49
CA PHE A 6 15.56 9.11 -4.94
C PHE A 6 16.40 8.81 -3.69
N SER A 7 15.83 8.11 -2.70
CA SER A 7 16.54 7.71 -1.49
C SER A 7 17.74 6.81 -1.79
N ALA A 8 17.62 5.89 -2.75
CA ALA A 8 18.74 5.06 -3.18
C ALA A 8 19.84 5.89 -3.85
N GLY A 9 19.47 6.84 -4.72
CA GLY A 9 20.45 7.68 -5.43
C GLY A 9 21.18 8.67 -4.52
N THR A 10 20.47 9.32 -3.60
CA THR A 10 21.06 10.25 -2.63
C THR A 10 21.89 9.50 -1.58
N GLY A 11 21.41 8.33 -1.15
CA GLY A 11 22.14 7.43 -0.24
C GLY A 11 23.42 6.88 -0.86
N LEU A 12 23.41 6.50 -2.13
CA LEU A 12 24.60 6.01 -2.84
C LEU A 12 25.70 7.09 -2.90
N ILE A 13 25.33 8.33 -3.20
CA ILE A 13 26.30 9.43 -3.27
C ILE A 13 26.81 9.84 -1.90
N SER A 14 25.93 9.86 -0.88
CA SER A 14 26.33 10.06 0.51
C SER A 14 27.31 8.98 0.97
N ALA A 15 27.07 7.70 0.64
CA ALA A 15 27.95 6.59 1.00
C ALA A 15 29.34 6.66 0.34
N ILE A 16 29.42 7.17 -0.89
CA ILE A 16 30.70 7.28 -1.63
C ILE A 16 31.47 8.54 -1.19
N THR A 17 30.77 9.65 -0.98
CA THR A 17 31.40 10.96 -0.72
C THR A 17 31.69 11.16 0.77
N GLY A 18 30.98 10.44 1.65
CA GLY A 18 31.06 10.62 3.12
C GLY A 18 30.27 11.83 3.62
N ASP A 19 29.66 12.60 2.72
CA ASP A 19 28.84 13.76 3.04
C ASP A 19 27.44 13.38 3.51
N ALA A 20 26.78 14.31 4.21
CA ALA A 20 25.38 14.17 4.58
C ALA A 20 24.47 14.05 3.33
N VAL A 21 23.38 13.31 3.48
CA VAL A 21 22.36 13.13 2.42
C VAL A 21 21.85 14.50 1.97
N LEU A 22 21.84 14.74 0.64
CA LEU A 22 21.46 16.01 -0.01
C LEU A 22 22.42 17.20 0.19
N ALA A 23 23.60 17.01 0.79
CA ALA A 23 24.57 18.10 0.97
C ALA A 23 25.22 18.56 -0.35
N THR A 24 25.29 17.69 -1.35
CA THR A 24 25.98 17.98 -2.62
C THR A 24 25.02 18.10 -3.81
N PRO A 25 25.31 18.98 -4.78
CA PRO A 25 24.53 19.05 -6.03
C PRO A 25 24.52 17.73 -6.81
N LEU A 26 25.61 16.95 -6.74
CA LEU A 26 25.70 15.63 -7.36
C LEU A 26 24.70 14.63 -6.74
N GLY A 27 24.51 14.67 -5.41
CA GLY A 27 23.52 13.84 -4.73
C GLY A 27 22.10 14.15 -5.19
N TRP A 28 21.77 15.43 -5.41
CA TRP A 28 20.47 15.84 -5.96
C TRP A 28 20.27 15.37 -7.40
N ILE A 29 21.25 15.57 -8.28
CA ILE A 29 21.15 15.19 -9.69
C ILE A 29 20.99 13.68 -9.83
N LEU A 30 21.86 12.90 -9.20
CA LEU A 30 21.79 11.44 -9.29
C LEU A 30 20.57 10.86 -8.55
N GLY A 31 20.17 11.48 -7.43
CA GLY A 31 18.91 11.18 -6.77
C GLY A 31 17.73 11.32 -7.71
N LEU A 32 17.60 12.45 -8.40
CA LEU A 32 16.50 12.68 -9.35
C LEU A 32 16.54 11.77 -10.56
N VAL A 33 17.72 11.51 -11.12
CA VAL A 33 17.89 10.57 -12.25
C VAL A 33 17.42 9.17 -11.86
N LEU A 34 17.88 8.65 -10.72
CA LEU A 34 17.46 7.34 -10.23
C LEU A 34 15.97 7.32 -9.85
N ALA A 35 15.45 8.42 -9.31
CA ALA A 35 14.02 8.56 -9.02
C ALA A 35 13.16 8.39 -10.28
N VAL A 36 13.54 9.04 -11.39
CA VAL A 36 12.83 8.89 -12.66
C VAL A 36 12.95 7.48 -13.21
N VAL A 37 14.14 6.88 -13.22
CA VAL A 37 14.36 5.50 -13.69
C VAL A 37 13.49 4.50 -12.91
N PHE A 38 13.48 4.60 -11.58
CA PHE A 38 12.67 3.72 -10.73
C PHE A 38 11.17 4.03 -10.85
N ALA A 39 10.78 5.28 -11.13
CA ALA A 39 9.39 5.61 -11.44
C ALA A 39 8.94 4.94 -12.75
N THR A 40 9.79 4.98 -13.78
CA THR A 40 9.52 4.31 -15.06
C THR A 40 9.41 2.79 -14.89
N PHE A 41 10.33 2.16 -14.16
CA PHE A 41 10.21 0.73 -13.88
C PHE A 41 8.96 0.40 -13.07
N ALA A 42 8.63 1.21 -12.07
CA ALA A 42 7.39 1.02 -11.31
C ALA A 42 6.16 1.14 -12.21
N TYR A 43 6.15 2.04 -13.19
CA TYR A 43 5.06 2.18 -14.16
C TYR A 43 4.94 0.95 -15.07
N LEU A 44 6.06 0.47 -15.61
CA LEU A 44 6.09 -0.68 -16.53
C LEU A 44 5.67 -1.99 -15.85
N TYR A 45 6.08 -2.20 -14.60
CA TYR A 45 5.80 -3.43 -13.85
C TYR A 45 4.61 -3.32 -12.89
N TYR A 46 3.89 -2.20 -12.91
CA TYR A 46 2.79 -1.90 -11.99
C TYR A 46 1.74 -3.03 -11.94
N SER A 47 1.26 -3.45 -13.10
CA SER A 47 0.20 -4.47 -13.21
C SER A 47 0.65 -5.82 -12.64
N VAL A 48 1.89 -6.23 -12.90
CA VAL A 48 2.43 -7.50 -12.38
C VAL A 48 2.63 -7.43 -10.87
N ALA A 49 3.18 -6.31 -10.38
CA ALA A 49 3.41 -6.10 -8.94
C ALA A 49 2.12 -6.17 -8.14
N ILE A 50 1.03 -5.61 -8.67
CA ILE A 50 -0.30 -5.66 -8.05
C ILE A 50 -0.82 -7.08 -7.93
N VAL A 51 -0.79 -7.84 -9.03
CA VAL A 51 -1.33 -9.19 -9.05
C VAL A 51 -0.58 -10.06 -8.04
N MET A 52 0.74 -9.90 -7.97
CA MET A 52 1.57 -10.58 -6.97
C MET A 52 1.23 -10.12 -5.54
N ALA A 53 1.03 -8.82 -5.30
CA ALA A 53 0.65 -8.31 -3.98
C ALA A 53 -0.71 -8.85 -3.50
N MET A 54 -1.72 -8.85 -4.38
CA MET A 54 -3.04 -9.42 -4.08
C MET A 54 -2.94 -10.92 -3.82
N SER A 55 -2.11 -11.63 -4.59
CA SER A 55 -1.82 -13.04 -4.35
C SER A 55 -1.18 -13.29 -2.99
N SER A 56 -0.22 -12.46 -2.57
CA SER A 56 0.42 -12.57 -1.26
C SER A 56 -0.55 -12.31 -0.12
N ILE A 57 -1.44 -11.32 -0.26
CA ILE A 57 -2.49 -11.04 0.72
C ILE A 57 -3.46 -12.22 0.83
N GLY A 58 -3.94 -12.75 -0.30
CA GLY A 58 -4.83 -13.91 -0.30
C GLY A 58 -4.16 -15.14 0.31
N PHE A 59 -2.87 -15.36 0.06
CA PHE A 59 -2.09 -16.43 0.69
C PHE A 59 -2.02 -16.26 2.20
N MET A 60 -1.68 -15.06 2.66
CA MET A 60 -1.57 -14.75 4.09
C MET A 60 -2.92 -14.93 4.80
N LEU A 61 -4.03 -14.46 4.20
CA LEU A 61 -5.37 -14.61 4.76
C LEU A 61 -5.84 -16.08 4.77
N GLY A 62 -5.64 -16.81 3.67
CA GLY A 62 -5.97 -18.23 3.59
C GLY A 62 -5.19 -19.07 4.60
N GLY A 63 -3.90 -18.76 4.75
CA GLY A 63 -3.04 -19.37 5.77
C GLY A 63 -3.51 -19.05 7.20
N ALA A 64 -3.74 -17.76 7.48
CA ALA A 64 -4.19 -17.28 8.79
C ALA A 64 -5.54 -17.90 9.21
N LEU A 65 -6.49 -18.01 8.28
CA LEU A 65 -7.77 -18.66 8.53
C LEU A 65 -7.60 -20.14 8.88
N MET A 66 -6.79 -20.87 8.13
CA MET A 66 -6.53 -22.29 8.40
C MET A 66 -5.83 -22.50 9.75
N THR A 67 -4.91 -21.61 10.12
CA THR A 67 -4.29 -21.65 11.45
C THR A 67 -5.26 -21.30 12.55
N ALA A 68 -6.16 -20.33 12.34
CA ALA A 68 -7.18 -19.94 13.30
C ALA A 68 -8.24 -21.03 13.52
N LEU A 69 -8.55 -21.80 12.48
CA LEU A 69 -9.39 -23.00 12.56
C LEU A 69 -8.70 -24.19 13.22
N GLY A 70 -7.44 -24.04 13.63
CA GLY A 70 -6.68 -25.06 14.35
C GLY A 70 -6.17 -26.20 13.47
N VAL A 71 -6.04 -26.01 12.15
CA VAL A 71 -5.52 -27.05 11.25
C VAL A 71 -4.02 -27.25 11.50
N PRO A 72 -3.56 -28.42 11.95
CA PRO A 72 -2.15 -28.63 12.30
C PRO A 72 -1.26 -29.00 11.10
N TRP A 73 -1.86 -29.26 9.93
CA TRP A 73 -1.14 -29.77 8.77
C TRP A 73 -0.63 -28.64 7.88
N ASN A 74 0.67 -28.37 7.96
CA ASN A 74 1.35 -27.28 7.24
C ASN A 74 1.09 -27.30 5.72
N TRP A 75 1.02 -28.48 5.10
CA TRP A 75 0.74 -28.58 3.66
C TRP A 75 -0.70 -28.20 3.31
N ALA A 76 -1.70 -28.54 4.14
CA ALA A 76 -3.07 -28.07 3.91
C ALA A 76 -3.17 -26.56 4.06
N ILE A 77 -2.52 -25.97 5.07
CA ILE A 77 -2.46 -24.51 5.25
C ILE A 77 -1.87 -23.85 3.99
N ALA A 78 -0.74 -24.37 3.49
CA ALA A 78 -0.09 -23.84 2.31
C ALA A 78 -0.95 -23.96 1.04
N ILE A 79 -1.60 -25.12 0.81
CA ILE A 79 -2.46 -25.33 -0.36
C ILE A 79 -3.66 -24.37 -0.33
N VAL A 80 -4.32 -24.24 0.81
CA VAL A 80 -5.45 -23.31 0.94
C VAL A 80 -5.00 -21.86 0.77
N GLY A 81 -3.86 -21.49 1.37
CA GLY A 81 -3.23 -20.19 1.12
C GLY A 81 -3.01 -19.95 -0.38
N ILE A 82 -2.45 -20.91 -1.11
CA ILE A 82 -2.23 -20.78 -2.55
C ILE A 82 -3.57 -20.60 -3.29
N LEU A 83 -4.59 -21.40 -2.98
CA LEU A 83 -5.90 -21.29 -3.63
C LEU A 83 -6.56 -19.93 -3.39
N VAL A 84 -6.52 -19.42 -2.15
CA VAL A 84 -7.05 -18.09 -1.81
C VAL A 84 -6.22 -16.99 -2.45
N GLY A 85 -4.89 -17.14 -2.48
CA GLY A 85 -3.98 -16.25 -3.19
C GLY A 85 -4.31 -16.14 -4.68
N VAL A 86 -4.50 -17.27 -5.36
CA VAL A 86 -4.89 -17.30 -6.77
C VAL A 86 -6.26 -16.66 -6.99
N ALA A 87 -7.23 -16.91 -6.10
CA ALA A 87 -8.54 -16.27 -6.17
C ALA A 87 -8.46 -14.75 -6.05
N PHE A 88 -7.63 -14.23 -5.14
CA PHE A 88 -7.40 -12.80 -4.98
C PHE A 88 -6.63 -12.20 -6.17
N ALA A 89 -5.65 -12.92 -6.72
CA ALA A 89 -4.96 -12.52 -7.95
C ALA A 89 -5.95 -12.38 -9.11
N PHE A 90 -6.86 -13.35 -9.27
CA PHE A 90 -7.90 -13.34 -10.29
C PHE A 90 -8.90 -12.19 -10.08
N ALA A 91 -9.36 -11.99 -8.84
CA ALA A 91 -10.22 -10.86 -8.50
C ALA A 91 -9.54 -9.51 -8.80
N GLY A 92 -8.23 -9.42 -8.55
CA GLY A 92 -7.41 -8.27 -8.93
C GLY A 92 -7.43 -8.00 -10.43
N ILE A 93 -7.26 -9.05 -11.26
CA ILE A 93 -7.27 -8.95 -12.73
C ILE A 93 -8.63 -8.49 -13.27
N VAL A 94 -9.73 -9.04 -12.74
CA VAL A 94 -11.10 -8.76 -13.23
C VAL A 94 -11.59 -7.35 -12.87
N SER A 95 -11.09 -6.75 -11.78
CA SER A 95 -11.66 -5.51 -11.22
C SER A 95 -11.13 -4.19 -11.84
N ASN A 96 -10.62 -4.19 -13.08
CA ASN A 96 -9.90 -3.03 -13.66
C ASN A 96 -8.75 -2.54 -12.76
N LEU A 97 -7.71 -3.38 -12.69
CA LEU A 97 -6.46 -3.31 -11.89
C LEU A 97 -5.99 -1.92 -11.39
N PRO A 98 -5.97 -0.84 -12.19
CA PRO A 98 -5.41 0.43 -11.72
C PRO A 98 -6.26 1.13 -10.65
N ARG A 99 -7.59 1.09 -10.78
CA ARG A 99 -8.46 1.94 -9.95
C ARG A 99 -8.63 1.36 -8.54
N VAL A 100 -8.89 0.07 -8.42
CA VAL A 100 -9.10 -0.58 -7.11
C VAL A 100 -7.83 -0.54 -6.26
N VAL A 101 -6.66 -0.71 -6.87
CA VAL A 101 -5.39 -0.63 -6.13
C VAL A 101 -5.11 0.78 -5.68
N LEU A 102 -5.33 1.78 -6.53
CA LEU A 102 -5.18 3.18 -6.11
C LEU A 102 -6.06 3.47 -4.90
N VAL A 103 -7.30 2.98 -4.90
CA VAL A 103 -8.22 3.13 -3.77
C VAL A 103 -7.69 2.45 -2.51
N VAL A 104 -7.30 1.17 -2.58
CA VAL A 104 -6.84 0.42 -1.41
C VAL A 104 -5.54 1.00 -0.84
N VAL A 105 -4.55 1.28 -1.69
CA VAL A 105 -3.26 1.85 -1.26
C VAL A 105 -3.44 3.25 -0.67
N SER A 106 -4.34 4.05 -1.23
CA SER A 106 -4.63 5.40 -0.72
C SER A 106 -5.40 5.33 0.59
N ALA A 107 -6.34 4.40 0.74
CA ALA A 107 -7.05 4.16 2.01
C ALA A 107 -6.09 3.72 3.11
N ILE A 108 -5.19 2.77 2.83
CA ILE A 108 -4.17 2.32 3.78
C ILE A 108 -3.21 3.47 4.12
N GLY A 109 -2.73 4.21 3.12
CA GLY A 109 -1.85 5.36 3.32
C GLY A 109 -2.50 6.44 4.19
N GLY A 110 -3.74 6.82 3.88
CA GLY A 110 -4.52 7.78 4.67
C GLY A 110 -4.79 7.29 6.09
N ALA A 111 -5.17 6.03 6.28
CA ALA A 111 -5.35 5.44 7.59
C ALA A 111 -4.05 5.49 8.42
N THR A 112 -2.91 5.10 7.83
CA THR A 112 -1.61 5.19 8.54
C THR A 112 -1.24 6.61 8.93
N ALA A 113 -1.54 7.61 8.07
CA ALA A 113 -1.27 9.01 8.37
C ALA A 113 -2.16 9.56 9.51
N ILE A 114 -3.46 9.22 9.50
CA ILE A 114 -4.40 9.64 10.55
C ILE A 114 -4.04 8.98 11.88
N VAL A 115 -3.82 7.66 11.90
CA VAL A 115 -3.45 6.94 13.13
C VAL A 115 -2.12 7.45 13.67
N GLY A 116 -1.09 7.59 12.82
CA GLY A 116 0.21 8.13 13.23
C GLY A 116 0.11 9.55 13.77
N GLY A 117 -0.69 10.42 13.14
CA GLY A 117 -0.92 11.79 13.61
C GLY A 117 -1.65 11.85 14.96
N LEU A 118 -2.64 10.98 15.17
CA LEU A 118 -3.36 10.87 16.45
C LEU A 118 -2.45 10.35 17.58
N MET A 119 -1.56 9.41 17.29
CA MET A 119 -0.57 8.92 18.25
C MET A 119 0.43 10.01 18.65
N LEU A 120 0.82 10.88 17.71
CA LEU A 120 1.65 12.06 17.96
C LEU A 120 0.93 13.08 18.87
N PHE A 121 -0.35 13.35 18.59
CA PHE A 121 -1.17 14.27 19.39
C PHE A 121 -1.45 13.72 20.79
N GLY A 122 -1.61 12.40 20.92
CA GLY A 122 -1.80 11.70 22.19
C GLY A 122 -0.52 11.50 23.01
N SER A 123 0.62 12.08 22.61
CA SER A 123 1.95 11.88 23.22
C SER A 123 2.36 10.41 23.35
N THR A 124 1.79 9.54 22.52
CA THR A 124 2.02 8.09 22.54
C THR A 124 3.22 7.71 21.66
N LEU A 125 3.63 8.59 20.75
CA LEU A 125 4.85 8.51 19.95
C LEU A 125 5.59 9.85 20.06
N ASP A 126 6.91 9.79 20.25
CA ASP A 126 7.77 10.97 20.17
C ASP A 126 8.19 11.21 18.71
N THR A 127 8.63 12.43 18.38
CA THR A 127 8.96 12.80 16.98
C THR A 127 10.17 12.02 16.46
N GLU A 128 11.02 11.52 17.37
CA GLU A 128 12.19 10.67 17.09
C GLU A 128 11.81 9.21 16.75
N ASP A 129 10.61 8.75 17.12
CA ASP A 129 10.13 7.37 16.92
C ASP A 129 9.24 7.19 15.68
N PHE A 130 9.17 8.20 14.81
CA PHE A 130 8.26 8.23 13.67
C PHE A 130 8.72 7.31 12.51
N SER A 131 8.62 6.00 12.72
CA SER A 131 8.88 4.98 11.70
C SER A 131 7.68 4.05 11.52
N ARG A 132 7.47 3.57 10.29
CA ARG A 132 6.38 2.61 9.98
C ARG A 132 6.44 1.34 10.83
N ALA A 133 7.64 0.93 11.24
CA ALA A 133 7.85 -0.27 12.05
C ALA A 133 7.33 -0.05 13.48
N VAL A 134 7.69 1.07 14.11
CA VAL A 134 7.26 1.42 15.48
C VAL A 134 5.75 1.63 15.54
N ILE A 135 5.17 2.31 14.54
CA ILE A 135 3.72 2.49 14.44
C ILE A 135 2.99 1.14 14.39
N THR A 136 3.48 0.19 13.59
CA THR A 136 2.84 -1.13 13.45
C THR A 136 2.98 -1.97 14.73
N GLU A 137 4.11 -1.85 15.45
CA GLU A 137 4.36 -2.52 16.71
C GLU A 137 3.43 -2.01 17.83
N THR A 138 3.30 -0.68 17.99
CA THR A 138 2.37 -0.07 18.95
C THR A 138 0.90 -0.37 18.62
N ILE A 139 0.55 -0.45 17.34
CA ILE A 139 -0.80 -0.87 16.90
C ILE A 139 -1.10 -2.32 17.33
N ASN A 140 -0.11 -3.21 17.27
CA ASN A 140 -0.30 -4.63 17.57
C ASN A 140 -0.42 -4.90 19.08
N ASP A 141 0.19 -4.03 19.90
CA ASP A 141 0.17 -4.15 21.37
C ASP A 141 -1.11 -3.54 21.99
N SER A 142 -1.83 -2.70 21.23
CA SER A 142 -3.05 -2.01 21.64
C SER A 142 -4.24 -2.38 20.76
N TRP A 143 -5.16 -3.17 21.32
CA TRP A 143 -6.38 -3.60 20.64
C TRP A 143 -7.22 -2.41 20.11
N GLY A 144 -7.19 -1.27 20.81
CA GLY A 144 -7.91 -0.06 20.42
C GLY A 144 -7.32 0.61 19.19
N TRP A 145 -5.99 0.64 19.07
CA TRP A 145 -5.32 1.20 17.89
C TRP A 145 -5.47 0.29 16.67
N TRP A 146 -5.43 -1.02 16.87
CA TRP A 146 -5.74 -2.00 15.83
C TRP A 146 -7.16 -1.84 15.28
N LEU A 147 -8.15 -1.70 16.18
CA LEU A 147 -9.55 -1.53 15.78
C LEU A 147 -9.78 -0.21 15.04
N LEU A 148 -9.19 0.89 15.52
CA LEU A 148 -9.23 2.19 14.84
C LEU A 148 -8.62 2.10 13.42
N TYR A 149 -7.45 1.47 13.29
CA TYR A 149 -6.77 1.30 12.02
C TYR A 149 -7.59 0.45 11.03
N ALA A 150 -8.18 -0.65 11.50
CA ALA A 150 -9.05 -1.50 10.70
C ALA A 150 -10.30 -0.75 10.22
N VAL A 151 -10.98 -0.04 11.12
CA VAL A 151 -12.19 0.75 10.80
C VAL A 151 -11.88 1.83 9.78
N LEU A 152 -10.81 2.60 9.97
CA LEU A 152 -10.43 3.68 9.04
C LEU A 152 -10.05 3.13 7.66
N THR A 153 -9.37 1.99 7.61
CA THR A 153 -9.01 1.34 6.35
C THR A 153 -10.27 0.88 5.60
N ILE A 154 -11.20 0.22 6.29
CA ILE A 154 -12.46 -0.24 5.69
C ILE A 154 -13.32 0.95 5.24
N ALA A 155 -13.45 1.98 6.07
CA ALA A 155 -14.20 3.19 5.75
C ALA A 155 -13.60 3.93 4.54
N GLY A 156 -12.26 4.01 4.47
CA GLY A 156 -11.54 4.59 3.34
C GLY A 156 -11.77 3.84 2.03
N ILE A 157 -11.78 2.50 2.07
CA ILE A 157 -12.09 1.66 0.90
C ILE A 157 -13.54 1.88 0.45
N MET A 158 -14.50 1.84 1.39
CA MET A 158 -15.93 1.98 1.08
C MET A 158 -16.24 3.34 0.45
N THR A 159 -15.78 4.43 1.08
CA THR A 159 -16.04 5.81 0.60
C THR A 159 -15.42 6.06 -0.77
N GLN A 160 -14.18 5.63 -1.00
CA GLN A 160 -13.52 5.81 -2.29
C GLN A 160 -14.15 4.94 -3.40
N SER A 161 -14.64 3.73 -3.06
CA SER A 161 -15.36 2.89 -4.02
C SER A 161 -16.72 3.49 -4.43
N ALA A 162 -17.44 4.12 -3.50
CA ALA A 162 -18.71 4.79 -3.76
C ALA A 162 -18.56 6.09 -4.59
N ILE A 163 -17.46 6.83 -4.39
CA ILE A 163 -17.16 8.03 -5.20
C ILE A 163 -16.84 7.61 -6.64
N ALA A 164 -16.06 6.55 -6.80
CA ALA A 164 -15.69 6.05 -8.13
C ALA A 164 -16.89 5.56 -8.96
N SER A 165 -17.87 4.90 -8.33
CA SER A 165 -19.09 4.48 -9.02
C SER A 165 -19.95 5.67 -9.46
N THR A 166 -20.00 6.73 -8.65
CA THR A 166 -20.76 7.96 -8.96
C THR A 166 -20.18 8.67 -10.19
N GLU A 167 -18.85 8.70 -10.35
CA GLU A 167 -18.21 9.29 -11.55
C GLU A 167 -18.54 8.52 -12.83
N ASP A 168 -18.60 7.19 -12.76
CA ASP A 168 -18.94 6.35 -13.91
C ASP A 168 -20.40 6.55 -14.34
N GLU A 169 -21.33 6.66 -13.38
CA GLU A 169 -22.74 6.97 -13.65
C GLU A 169 -22.93 8.36 -14.27
N LEU A 170 -22.23 9.37 -13.76
CA LEU A 170 -22.28 10.73 -14.32
C LEU A 170 -21.76 10.76 -15.76
N ARG A 171 -20.65 10.06 -16.06
CA ARG A 171 -20.13 9.95 -17.44
C ARG A 171 -21.12 9.26 -18.37
N ALA A 172 -21.78 8.20 -17.90
CA ALA A 172 -22.81 7.50 -18.68
C ALA A 172 -24.01 8.43 -18.96
N ALA A 173 -24.43 9.21 -17.98
CA ALA A 173 -25.50 10.20 -18.14
C ALA A 173 -25.12 11.29 -19.16
N TRP A 174 -23.92 11.86 -19.10
CA TRP A 174 -23.46 12.87 -20.06
C TRP A 174 -23.37 12.33 -21.50
N MET A 175 -22.88 11.11 -21.70
CA MET A 175 -22.83 10.50 -23.04
C MET A 175 -24.21 10.16 -23.61
N SER A 176 -25.22 9.96 -22.76
CA SER A 176 -26.60 9.75 -23.20
C SER A 176 -27.32 11.05 -23.64
N VAL A 177 -26.85 12.21 -23.14
CA VAL A 177 -27.41 13.52 -23.49
C VAL A 177 -26.93 13.99 -24.87
N ASP A 178 -25.69 13.66 -25.25
CA ASP A 178 -25.12 14.01 -26.57
C ASP A 178 -25.72 13.21 -27.76
N GLN A 179 -26.52 12.16 -27.50
CA GLN A 179 -27.15 11.33 -28.54
C GLN A 179 -28.60 11.71 -28.88
N ASN A 180 -29.14 12.77 -28.28
CA ASN A 180 -30.47 13.36 -28.60
C ASN A 180 -30.32 14.76 -29.19
#